data_AF-A0A131Z894-F1
#
_entry.id   AF-A0A131Z894-F1
#
_cell.length_a   1.000
_cell.length_b   1.000
_cell.length_c   1.000
_cell.angle_alpha   90.00
_cell.angle_beta   90.00
_cell.angle_gamma   90.00
#
_symmetry.space_group_name_H-M   'P 1'
#
loop_
_entity.id
_entity.type
_entity.pdbx_description
1 polymer ?
#
loop_
_entity_poly.entity_id
_entity_poly.type
_entity_poly.pdbx_seq_one_letter_code
_entity_poly.pdbx_strand_id
1 'polypeptide(L)'
;MVREDKTTWKSNYFLRLVQLLDEYPKCFIVGVDNVGSKQMQTIRVSLRKHAVLLMGKNTMIRKAIRGHLDNNPALEKLLPHIKGNVGFVFTKEDLTEVREKIIDNKVKAPARAGALAPLDVMIPAQNTGLGPEKTSFFQALQIPTKISKGTIEILNEIHLIKKDDRVGA
;
A
#
# COMPACT_ATOMS: atom_id res chain seq x y z
N MET A 1 -28.06 -5.44 -2.72
CA MET A 1 -27.16 -6.49 -2.20
C MET A 1 -27.67 -6.87 -0.83
N VAL A 2 -28.20 -8.08 -0.67
CA VAL A 2 -28.87 -8.54 0.56
C VAL A 2 -27.83 -8.54 1.69
N ARG A 3 -28.17 -7.93 2.84
CA ARG A 3 -27.35 -8.05 4.05
C ARG A 3 -27.45 -9.50 4.51
N GLU A 4 -26.47 -10.32 4.15
CA GLU A 4 -26.31 -11.66 4.74
C GLU A 4 -26.14 -11.54 6.26
N ASP A 5 -26.62 -12.56 6.96
CA ASP A 5 -26.41 -12.69 8.40
C ASP A 5 -24.92 -12.76 8.74
N LYS A 6 -24.54 -12.11 9.85
CA LYS A 6 -23.14 -11.97 10.25
C LYS A 6 -22.46 -13.33 10.52
N THR A 7 -23.23 -14.33 10.92
CA THR A 7 -22.76 -15.70 11.18
C THR A 7 -22.45 -16.44 9.88
N THR A 8 -23.36 -16.38 8.90
CA THR A 8 -23.19 -17.03 7.59
C THR A 8 -22.06 -16.39 6.79
N TRP A 9 -21.94 -15.05 6.84
CA TRP A 9 -20.81 -14.36 6.22
C TRP A 9 -19.45 -14.81 6.79
N LYS A 10 -19.37 -14.98 8.12
CA LYS A 10 -18.15 -15.47 8.76
C LYS A 10 -17.83 -16.89 8.33
N SER A 11 -18.79 -17.82 8.38
CA SER A 11 -18.56 -19.21 7.96
C SER A 11 -18.12 -19.29 6.50
N ASN A 12 -18.76 -18.53 5.61
CA ASN A 12 -18.38 -18.45 4.19
C ASN A 12 -16.96 -17.93 4.01
N TYR A 13 -16.57 -16.92 4.79
CA TYR A 13 -15.19 -16.42 4.80
C TYR A 13 -14.18 -17.47 5.28
N PHE A 14 -14.50 -18.19 6.36
CA PHE A 14 -13.66 -19.27 6.87
C PHE A 14 -13.46 -20.37 5.83
N LEU A 15 -14.54 -20.86 5.22
CA LEU A 15 -14.50 -21.88 4.17
C LEU A 15 -13.67 -21.43 2.98
N ARG A 16 -13.88 -20.20 2.52
CA ARG A 16 -13.12 -19.64 1.39
C ARG A 16 -11.62 -19.54 1.70
N LEU A 17 -11.26 -19.16 2.92
CA LEU A 17 -9.85 -19.03 3.31
C LEU A 17 -9.17 -20.40 3.42
N VAL A 18 -9.85 -21.41 3.97
CA VAL A 18 -9.33 -22.79 4.01
C VAL A 18 -9.16 -23.35 2.61
N GLN A 19 -10.15 -23.18 1.73
CA GLN A 19 -10.06 -23.59 0.32
C GLN A 19 -8.85 -22.97 -0.38
N LEU A 20 -8.59 -21.68 -0.16
CA LEU A 20 -7.43 -21.00 -0.76
C LEU A 20 -6.09 -21.46 -0.16
N LEU A 21 -6.06 -21.84 1.12
CA LEU A 21 -4.86 -22.40 1.75
C LEU A 21 -4.54 -23.80 1.22
N ASP A 22 -5.56 -24.60 0.92
CA ASP A 22 -5.39 -25.95 0.37
C ASP A 22 -5.07 -25.93 -1.13
N GLU A 23 -5.71 -25.04 -1.88
CA GLU A 23 -5.54 -24.96 -3.33
C GLU A 23 -4.17 -24.38 -3.74
N TYR A 24 -3.64 -23.42 -2.97
CA TYR A 24 -2.44 -22.68 -3.34
C TYR A 24 -1.26 -22.99 -2.41
N PRO A 25 -0.16 -23.56 -2.93
CA PRO A 25 0.98 -23.96 -2.11
C PRO A 25 1.81 -22.77 -1.61
N LYS A 26 1.71 -21.60 -2.29
CA LYS A 26 2.52 -20.41 -2.00
C LYS A 26 1.60 -19.22 -1.67
N CYS A 27 2.01 -18.41 -0.70
CA CYS A 27 1.30 -17.20 -0.33
C CYS A 27 2.25 -16.04 0.01
N PHE A 28 1.81 -14.81 -0.27
CA PHE A 28 2.44 -13.58 0.20
C PHE A 28 1.60 -12.93 1.28
N ILE A 29 2.28 -12.37 2.28
CA ILE A 29 1.70 -11.44 3.24
C ILE A 29 2.10 -10.02 2.79
N VAL A 30 1.10 -9.19 2.47
CA VAL A 30 1.32 -7.84 1.92
C VAL A 30 0.72 -6.81 2.87
N GLY A 31 1.49 -5.78 3.24
CA GLY A 31 0.99 -4.62 3.97
C GLY A 31 0.28 -3.63 3.04
N VAL A 32 -0.89 -3.13 3.45
CA VAL A 32 -1.82 -2.34 2.61
C VAL A 32 -2.16 -0.98 3.23
N ASP A 33 -1.26 -0.38 4.03
CA ASP A 33 -1.57 0.83 4.82
C ASP A 33 -1.82 2.08 3.96
N ASN A 34 -1.09 2.26 2.86
CA ASN A 34 -1.15 3.47 2.02
C ASN A 34 -1.74 3.22 0.62
N VAL A 35 -2.63 2.23 0.49
CA VAL A 35 -3.16 1.82 -0.81
C VAL A 35 -4.62 2.28 -0.96
N GLY A 36 -4.91 2.99 -2.05
CA GLY A 36 -6.27 3.43 -2.35
C GLY A 36 -7.15 2.28 -2.87
N SER A 37 -8.47 2.38 -2.70
CA SER A 37 -9.43 1.36 -3.18
C SER A 37 -9.33 1.13 -4.69
N LYS A 38 -9.16 2.20 -5.48
CA LYS A 38 -8.97 2.12 -6.93
C LYS A 38 -7.68 1.37 -7.30
N GLN A 39 -6.59 1.61 -6.57
CA GLN A 39 -5.33 0.90 -6.78
C GLN A 39 -5.47 -0.59 -6.46
N MET A 40 -6.15 -0.93 -5.36
CA MET A 40 -6.45 -2.34 -5.03
C MET A 40 -7.28 -3.03 -6.11
N GLN A 41 -8.22 -2.30 -6.74
CA GLN A 41 -9.02 -2.85 -7.84
C GLN A 41 -8.14 -3.10 -9.08
N THR A 42 -7.28 -2.15 -9.46
CA THR A 42 -6.33 -2.33 -10.57
C THR A 42 -5.38 -3.51 -10.31
N ILE A 43 -4.84 -3.61 -9.09
CA ILE A 43 -3.98 -4.73 -8.68
C ILE A 43 -4.75 -6.06 -8.81
N ARG A 44 -5.99 -6.13 -8.33
CA ARG A 44 -6.83 -7.34 -8.48
C ARG A 44 -7.09 -7.73 -9.93
N VAL A 45 -7.24 -6.75 -10.83
CA VAL A 45 -7.40 -7.01 -12.26
C VAL A 45 -6.11 -7.53 -12.88
N SER A 46 -4.96 -6.93 -12.54
CA SER A 46 -3.65 -7.36 -13.04
C SER A 46 -3.24 -8.76 -12.55
N LEU A 47 -3.62 -9.09 -11.31
CA LEU A 47 -3.34 -10.39 -10.69
C LEU A 47 -4.33 -11.48 -11.11
N ARG A 48 -5.38 -11.15 -11.86
CA ARG A 48 -6.40 -12.12 -12.25
C ARG A 48 -5.74 -13.28 -13.02
N LYS A 49 -6.17 -14.51 -12.74
CA LYS A 49 -5.61 -15.79 -13.25
C LYS A 49 -4.28 -16.21 -12.65
N HIS A 50 -3.40 -15.27 -12.33
CA HIS A 50 -2.07 -15.54 -11.73
C HIS A 50 -2.14 -15.72 -10.20
N ALA A 51 -2.95 -14.90 -9.54
CA ALA A 51 -3.04 -14.85 -8.09
C ALA A 51 -4.44 -14.46 -7.59
N VAL A 52 -4.74 -14.87 -6.36
CA VAL A 52 -5.98 -14.48 -5.67
C VAL A 52 -5.63 -13.64 -4.45
N LEU A 53 -6.15 -12.41 -4.42
CA LEU A 53 -5.99 -11.49 -3.29
C LEU A 53 -7.18 -11.59 -2.32
N LEU A 54 -6.90 -11.96 -1.08
CA LEU A 54 -7.86 -12.06 0.01
C LEU A 54 -7.47 -11.09 1.14
N MET A 55 -8.39 -10.20 1.51
CA MET A 55 -8.27 -9.34 2.68
C MET A 55 -9.16 -9.89 3.79
N GLY A 56 -8.85 -9.59 5.04
CA GLY A 56 -9.72 -9.96 6.15
C GLY A 56 -9.29 -9.39 7.49
N LYS A 57 -10.12 -9.64 8.50
CA LYS A 57 -9.82 -9.24 9.87
C LYS A 57 -8.80 -10.19 10.48
N ASN A 58 -7.70 -9.63 11.01
CA ASN A 58 -6.58 -10.39 11.59
C ASN A 58 -7.02 -11.46 12.59
N THR A 59 -7.98 -11.15 13.47
CA THR A 59 -8.47 -12.11 14.47
C THR A 59 -9.19 -13.31 13.84
N MET A 60 -9.90 -13.11 12.73
CA MET A 60 -10.59 -14.20 12.03
C MET A 60 -9.59 -15.07 11.28
N ILE A 61 -8.65 -14.44 10.56
CA ILE A 61 -7.62 -15.14 9.80
C ILE A 61 -6.76 -16.00 10.74
N ARG A 62 -6.31 -15.44 11.87
CA ARG A 62 -5.53 -16.21 12.87
C ARG A 62 -6.32 -17.40 13.43
N LYS A 63 -7.63 -17.24 13.68
CA LYS A 63 -8.48 -18.34 14.14
C LYS A 63 -8.59 -19.44 13.07
N ALA A 64 -8.72 -19.06 11.80
CA ALA A 64 -8.84 -19.99 10.70
C ALA A 64 -7.55 -20.82 10.51
N ILE A 65 -6.41 -20.13 10.52
CA ILE A 65 -5.09 -20.75 10.37
C ILE A 65 -4.81 -21.70 11.54
N ARG A 66 -5.13 -21.31 12.79
CA ARG A 66 -4.98 -22.18 13.95
C ARG A 66 -5.85 -23.44 13.89
N GLY A 67 -7.06 -23.34 13.33
CA GLY A 67 -7.94 -24.49 13.13
C GLY A 67 -7.48 -25.43 12.01
N HIS A 68 -6.56 -24.97 11.14
CA HIS A 68 -6.01 -25.75 10.03
C HIS A 68 -4.55 -26.16 10.26
N LEU A 69 -4.05 -25.95 11.47
CA LEU A 69 -2.65 -26.16 11.84
C LEU A 69 -2.30 -27.65 11.89
N ASP A 70 -3.29 -28.50 12.19
CA ASP A 70 -3.16 -29.96 12.23
C ASP A 70 -2.81 -30.56 10.85
N ASN A 71 -3.22 -29.89 9.76
CA ASN A 71 -2.94 -30.32 8.39
C ASN A 71 -1.61 -29.78 7.86
N ASN A 72 -1.17 -28.61 8.34
CA ASN A 72 0.08 -28.00 7.91
C ASN A 72 0.75 -27.18 9.03
N PRO A 73 1.76 -27.74 9.71
CA PRO A 73 2.43 -27.07 10.82
C PRO A 73 3.25 -25.84 10.38
N ALA A 74 3.58 -25.71 9.10
CA ALA A 74 4.31 -24.56 8.59
C ALA A 74 3.53 -23.24 8.70
N LEU A 75 2.19 -23.33 8.81
CA LEU A 75 1.33 -22.15 8.93
C LEU A 75 1.50 -21.39 10.25
N GLU A 76 2.05 -22.03 11.29
CA GLU A 76 2.33 -21.38 12.56
C GLU A 76 3.31 -20.21 12.40
N LYS A 77 4.28 -20.35 11.48
CA LYS A 77 5.27 -19.32 11.15
C LYS A 77 4.65 -18.05 10.57
N LEU A 78 3.42 -18.12 10.02
CA LEU A 78 2.73 -16.95 9.45
C LEU A 78 2.08 -16.08 10.53
N LEU A 79 1.66 -16.66 11.66
CA LEU A 79 0.95 -15.96 12.74
C LEU A 79 1.62 -14.67 13.24
N PRO A 80 2.95 -14.61 13.48
CA PRO A 80 3.60 -13.39 13.95
C PRO A 80 3.58 -12.25 12.92
N HIS A 81 3.48 -12.56 11.63
CA HIS A 81 3.49 -11.57 10.54
C HIS A 81 2.11 -10.96 10.24
N ILE A 82 1.03 -11.53 10.79
CA ILE A 82 -0.33 -11.01 10.61
C ILE A 82 -0.57 -9.86 11.61
N LYS A 83 0.02 -8.69 11.36
CA LYS A 83 -0.16 -7.47 12.17
C LYS A 83 -0.35 -6.25 11.26
N GLY A 84 -1.15 -5.28 11.71
CA GLY A 84 -1.50 -4.10 10.92
C GLY A 84 -2.56 -4.38 9.85
N ASN A 85 -2.56 -3.57 8.79
CA ASN A 85 -3.44 -3.75 7.63
C ASN A 85 -2.77 -4.71 6.62
N VAL A 86 -3.11 -5.99 6.70
CA VAL A 86 -2.47 -7.06 5.92
C VAL A 86 -3.44 -7.75 4.98
N GLY A 87 -2.94 -8.09 3.81
CA GLY A 87 -3.59 -8.90 2.79
C GLY A 87 -2.81 -10.17 2.49
N PHE A 88 -3.53 -11.19 2.03
CA PHE A 88 -2.96 -12.44 1.53
C PHE A 88 -3.08 -12.47 0.01
N VAL A 89 -1.99 -12.83 -0.66
CA VAL A 89 -1.98 -13.11 -2.10
C VAL A 89 -1.57 -14.55 -2.30
N PHE A 90 -2.49 -15.38 -2.79
CA PHE A 90 -2.28 -16.80 -3.03
C PHE A 90 -1.90 -17.04 -4.49
N THR A 91 -0.85 -17.83 -4.73
CA THR A 91 -0.27 -18.04 -6.07
C THR A 91 0.18 -19.49 -6.26
N LYS A 92 0.04 -20.01 -7.48
CA LYS A 92 0.66 -21.28 -7.90
C LYS A 92 1.98 -21.04 -8.65
N GLU A 93 2.13 -19.85 -9.23
CA GLU A 93 3.29 -19.41 -10.01
C GLU A 93 4.53 -19.13 -9.15
N ASP A 94 5.60 -18.69 -9.79
CA ASP A 94 6.84 -18.35 -9.12
C ASP A 94 6.76 -17.04 -8.34
N LEU A 95 7.44 -17.05 -7.19
CA LEU A 95 7.40 -15.96 -6.22
C LEU A 95 8.05 -14.69 -6.80
N THR A 96 9.07 -14.84 -7.63
CA THR A 96 9.79 -13.72 -8.25
C THR A 96 8.88 -12.96 -9.21
N GLU A 97 8.22 -13.66 -10.13
CA GLU A 97 7.35 -13.05 -11.14
C GLU A 97 6.16 -12.33 -10.50
N VAL A 98 5.51 -12.96 -9.51
CA VAL A 98 4.37 -12.32 -8.84
C VAL A 98 4.83 -11.12 -8.00
N ARG A 99 6.01 -11.20 -7.38
CA ARG A 99 6.59 -10.06 -6.67
C ARG A 99 6.87 -8.88 -7.61
N GLU A 100 7.43 -9.14 -8.79
CA GLU A 100 7.65 -8.10 -9.81
C GLU A 100 6.33 -7.48 -10.26
N LYS A 101 5.33 -8.30 -10.61
CA LYS A 101 3.98 -7.82 -10.95
C LYS A 101 3.34 -6.97 -9.84
N ILE A 102 3.57 -7.30 -8.56
CA ILE A 102 3.06 -6.50 -7.43
C ILE A 102 3.82 -5.16 -7.32
N ILE A 103 5.14 -5.17 -7.50
CA ILE A 103 5.99 -3.98 -7.37
C ILE A 103 5.79 -3.02 -8.55
N ASP A 104 5.64 -3.54 -9.77
CA ASP A 104 5.45 -2.74 -10.99
C ASP A 104 4.17 -1.91 -10.93
N ASN A 105 3.14 -2.41 -10.24
CA ASN A 105 1.88 -1.70 -10.03
C ASN A 105 1.93 -0.63 -8.92
N LYS A 106 3.13 -0.12 -8.60
CA LYS A 106 3.30 0.99 -7.67
C LYS A 106 2.85 2.30 -8.31
N VAL A 107 1.71 2.81 -7.85
CA VAL A 107 1.19 4.11 -8.26
C VAL A 107 1.91 5.22 -7.49
N LYS A 108 2.44 6.21 -8.22
CA LYS A 108 2.95 7.45 -7.62
C LYS A 108 1.75 8.25 -7.12
N ALA A 109 1.64 8.38 -5.80
CA ALA A 109 0.61 9.20 -5.15
C ALA A 109 1.27 10.43 -4.52
N PRO A 110 0.59 11.59 -4.52
CA PRO A 110 1.08 12.76 -3.80
C PRO A 110 1.14 12.47 -2.29
N ALA A 111 2.11 13.09 -1.61
CA ALA A 111 2.22 13.00 -0.16
C ALA A 111 0.98 13.61 0.50
N ARG A 112 0.44 12.93 1.51
CA ARG A 112 -0.70 13.44 2.28
C ARG A 112 -0.20 14.25 3.46
N ALA A 113 -0.80 15.41 3.69
CA ALA A 113 -0.57 16.21 4.89
C ALA A 113 -0.77 15.35 6.15
N GLY A 114 0.17 15.44 7.10
CA GLY A 114 0.18 14.69 8.35
C GLY A 114 0.64 13.22 8.25
N ALA A 115 0.87 12.68 7.05
CA ALA A 115 1.45 11.36 6.89
C ALA A 115 2.97 11.37 7.16
N LEU A 116 3.52 10.22 7.54
CA LEU A 116 4.97 10.03 7.62
C LEU A 116 5.54 9.85 6.20
N ALA A 117 6.63 10.56 5.89
CA ALA A 117 7.29 10.46 4.60
C ALA A 117 8.00 9.09 4.46
N PRO A 118 7.62 8.25 3.49
CA PRO A 118 8.26 6.94 3.32
C PRO A 118 9.65 7.03 2.67
N LEU A 119 9.94 8.16 2.02
CA LEU A 119 11.17 8.47 1.30
C LEU A 119 11.48 9.95 1.49
N ASP A 120 12.75 10.29 1.31
CA ASP A 120 13.23 11.67 1.29
C ASP A 120 12.59 12.44 0.12
N VAL A 121 12.14 13.66 0.38
CA VAL A 121 11.49 14.52 -0.61
C VAL A 121 12.43 15.66 -0.99
N MET A 122 12.87 15.63 -2.25
CA MET A 122 13.74 16.63 -2.86
C MET A 122 12.96 17.45 -3.88
N ILE A 123 13.25 18.75 -3.96
CA ILE A 123 12.77 19.62 -5.03
C ILE A 123 13.96 20.05 -5.89
N PRO A 124 13.95 19.76 -7.21
CA PRO A 124 15.00 20.22 -8.12
C PRO A 124 14.87 21.72 -8.43
N ALA A 125 15.99 22.36 -8.79
CA ALA A 125 16.00 23.73 -9.30
C ALA A 125 15.30 23.79 -10.66
N GLN A 126 14.13 24.44 -10.71
CA GLN A 126 13.32 24.54 -11.91
C GLN A 126 12.35 25.74 -11.83
N ASN A 127 11.96 26.29 -12.98
CA ASN A 127 10.87 27.25 -13.04
C ASN A 127 9.52 26.56 -12.79
N THR A 128 8.78 27.03 -11.78
CA THR A 128 7.49 26.45 -11.36
C THR A 128 6.33 26.84 -12.27
N GLY A 129 6.48 27.92 -13.06
CA GLY A 129 5.40 28.47 -13.89
C GLY A 129 4.27 29.13 -13.08
N LEU A 130 4.42 29.25 -11.77
CA LEU A 130 3.46 29.93 -10.90
C LEU A 130 3.71 31.44 -10.90
N GLY A 131 2.63 32.21 -10.85
CA GLY A 131 2.68 33.67 -10.73
C GLY A 131 3.19 34.14 -9.36
N PRO A 132 3.59 35.41 -9.24
CA PRO A 132 4.26 35.96 -8.05
C PRO A 132 3.37 36.03 -6.80
N GLU A 133 2.05 35.88 -6.95
CA GLU A 133 1.07 35.91 -5.85
C GLU A 133 1.32 34.82 -4.79
N LYS A 134 1.89 33.68 -5.19
CA LYS A 134 2.11 32.52 -4.30
C LYS A 134 3.53 32.45 -3.71
N THR A 135 4.31 33.53 -3.81
CA THR A 135 5.68 33.57 -3.26
C THR A 135 5.74 33.36 -1.75
N SER A 136 4.72 33.81 -1.01
CA SER A 136 4.61 33.63 0.44
C SER A 136 4.59 32.15 0.86
N PHE A 137 4.00 31.27 0.05
CA PHE A 137 3.95 29.83 0.32
C PHE A 137 5.33 29.18 0.28
N PHE A 138 6.13 29.50 -0.74
CA PHE A 138 7.49 28.97 -0.88
C PHE A 138 8.42 29.48 0.23
N GLN A 139 8.24 30.74 0.66
CA GLN A 139 8.98 31.31 1.79
C GLN A 139 8.62 30.63 3.11
N ALA A 140 7.34 30.32 3.36
CA ALA A 140 6.91 29.61 4.56
C ALA A 140 7.52 28.20 4.65
N LEU A 141 7.72 27.53 3.51
CA LEU A 141 8.38 26.24 3.40
C LEU A 141 9.92 26.33 3.34
N GLN A 142 10.49 27.52 3.55
CA GLN A 142 11.93 27.77 3.50
C GLN A 142 12.59 27.39 2.16
N ILE A 143 11.83 27.48 1.05
CA ILE A 143 12.34 27.24 -0.31
C ILE A 143 12.85 28.58 -0.88
N PRO A 144 14.14 28.71 -1.23
CA PRO A 144 14.70 29.90 -1.84
C PRO A 144 14.25 29.98 -3.30
N THR A 145 13.40 30.96 -3.57
CA THR A 145 12.85 31.22 -4.89
C THR A 145 13.17 32.64 -5.35
N LYS A 146 13.31 32.83 -6.66
CA LYS A 146 13.50 34.13 -7.31
C LYS A 146 12.40 34.33 -8.35
N ILE A 147 11.93 35.57 -8.51
CA ILE A 147 10.99 35.92 -9.58
C ILE A 147 11.79 36.19 -10.85
N SER A 148 11.56 35.38 -11.88
CA SER A 148 12.20 35.49 -13.20
C SER A 148 11.10 35.56 -14.26
N LYS A 149 11.13 36.62 -15.09
CA LYS A 149 10.16 36.84 -16.18
C LYS A 149 8.68 36.72 -15.76
N GLY A 150 8.34 37.15 -14.55
CA GLY A 150 6.97 37.10 -14.01
C GLY A 150 6.54 35.73 -13.46
N THR A 151 7.43 34.75 -13.39
CA THR A 151 7.20 33.41 -12.82
C THR A 151 8.18 33.11 -11.67
N ILE A 152 7.78 32.25 -10.74
CA ILE A 152 8.61 31.84 -9.59
C ILE A 152 9.56 30.72 -10.02
N GLU A 153 10.86 30.94 -9.84
CA GLU A 153 11.93 30.00 -10.15
C GLU A 153 12.65 29.55 -8.87
N ILE A 154 12.87 28.24 -8.74
CA ILE A 154 13.59 27.63 -7.61
C ILE A 154 15.09 27.64 -7.95
N LEU A 155 15.90 28.23 -7.08
CA LEU A 155 17.32 28.47 -7.36
C LEU A 155 18.18 27.22 -7.20
N ASN A 156 18.00 26.52 -6.08
CA ASN A 156 18.84 25.38 -5.70
C ASN A 156 17.96 24.17 -5.38
N GLU A 157 18.53 22.99 -5.57
CA GLU A 157 17.91 21.76 -5.09
C GLU A 157 17.92 21.74 -3.55
N ILE A 158 16.76 21.47 -2.95
CA ILE A 158 16.61 21.41 -1.49
C ILE A 158 15.92 20.14 -1.04
N HIS A 159 16.45 19.61 0.05
CA HIS A 159 15.89 18.53 0.82
C HIS A 159 14.81 19.05 1.78
N LEU A 160 13.54 18.86 1.42
CA LEU A 160 12.41 19.37 2.20
C LEU A 160 12.11 18.54 3.44
N ILE A 161 11.95 17.23 3.26
CA ILE A 161 11.45 16.33 4.31
C ILE A 161 12.31 15.08 4.30
N LYS A 162 12.80 14.67 5.48
CA LYS A 162 13.51 13.40 5.66
C LYS A 162 12.54 12.25 5.82
N LYS A 163 13.01 11.06 5.51
CA LYS A 163 12.29 9.83 5.79
C LYS A 163 11.86 9.82 7.26
N ASP A 164 10.60 9.44 7.47
CA ASP A 164 9.92 9.38 8.77
C ASP A 164 9.58 10.74 9.42
N ASP A 165 9.81 11.86 8.74
CA ASP A 165 9.25 13.15 9.16
C ASP A 165 7.78 13.29 8.73
N ARG A 166 7.02 14.08 9.48
CA ARG A 166 5.62 14.37 9.17
C ARG A 166 5.52 15.42 8.07
N VAL A 167 4.70 15.13 7.07
CA VAL A 167 4.41 16.06 5.98
C VAL A 167 3.56 17.22 6.50
N GLY A 168 4.01 18.46 6.26
CA GLY A 168 3.27 19.68 6.59
C GLY A 168 1.94 19.79 5.83
N ALA A 169 1.03 20.63 6.33
CA ALA A 169 -0.26 20.92 5.70
C ALA A 169 -0.14 21.99 4.61
#